data_AF-A0A0D0CY51-F1
#
_entry.id   AF-A0A0D0CY51-F1
#
_cell.length_a   1.000
_cell.length_b   1.000
_cell.length_c   1.000
_cell.angle_alpha   90.00
_cell.angle_beta   90.00
_cell.angle_gamma   90.00
#
_symmetry.space_group_name_H-M   'P 1'
#
loop_
_entity.id
_entity.type
_entity.pdbx_description
1 polymer ?
#
loop_
_entity_poly.entity_id
_entity_poly.type
_entity_poly.pdbx_seq_one_letter_code
_entity_poly.pdbx_strand_id
1 'polypeptide(L)'
;RKRTFTGPDGRGYRWDMYNRVVVLSLDDYSCTEIARYHRATLGIIGKKRKACLEVAPQAEHMLDLVILSFIYVEKLRMDKETRRKRAAASGGGP
;
A
#
# COMPACT_ATOMS: atom_id res chain seq x y z
N ARG A 1 -11.04 -9.90 1.44
CA ARG A 1 -9.96 -10.68 2.11
C ARG A 1 -8.94 -9.72 2.67
N LYS A 2 -8.61 -9.83 3.97
CA LYS A 2 -7.49 -9.12 4.60
C LYS A 2 -6.17 -9.55 3.92
N ARG A 3 -5.16 -8.68 3.92
CA ARG A 3 -3.83 -8.97 3.37
C ARG A 3 -2.87 -9.03 4.54
N THR A 4 -2.81 -10.18 5.17
CA THR A 4 -2.03 -10.40 6.40
C THR A 4 -0.93 -11.42 6.17
N PHE A 5 0.15 -11.31 6.93
CA PHE A 5 1.24 -12.28 6.98
C PHE A 5 1.91 -12.25 8.36
N THR A 6 2.67 -13.29 8.67
CA THR A 6 3.51 -13.35 9.86
C THR A 6 4.95 -13.07 9.48
N GLY A 7 5.60 -12.13 10.16
CA GLY A 7 7.00 -11.79 9.93
C GLY A 7 7.96 -12.82 10.53
N PRO A 8 9.26 -12.73 10.23
CA PRO A 8 10.29 -13.60 10.79
C PRO A 8 10.46 -13.40 12.32
N ASP A 9 9.98 -12.28 12.85
CA ASP A 9 9.92 -11.99 14.29
C ASP A 9 8.69 -12.61 14.99
N GLY A 10 7.89 -13.40 14.27
CA GLY A 10 6.69 -14.06 14.79
C GLY A 10 5.47 -13.15 14.93
N ARG A 11 5.55 -11.88 14.53
CA ARG A 11 4.44 -10.92 14.67
C ARG A 11 3.53 -10.93 13.45
N GLY A 12 2.26 -10.62 13.69
CA GLY A 12 1.27 -10.45 12.63
C GLY A 12 1.35 -9.05 12.00
N TYR A 13 1.22 -8.98 10.69
CA TYR A 13 1.22 -7.76 9.91
C TYR A 13 0.04 -7.71 8.96
N ARG A 14 -0.47 -6.50 8.70
CA ARG A 14 -1.62 -6.27 7.82
C ARG A 14 -1.36 -5.11 6.87
N TRP A 15 -1.59 -5.39 5.59
CA TRP A 15 -1.67 -4.37 4.55
C TRP A 15 -3.09 -3.85 4.40
N ASP A 16 -3.24 -2.54 4.55
CA ASP A 16 -4.49 -1.80 4.31
C ASP A 16 -4.39 -1.02 2.99
N MET A 17 -5.31 -1.32 2.07
CA MET A 17 -5.39 -0.69 0.74
C MET A 17 -6.42 0.43 0.74
N TYR A 18 -5.97 1.66 0.95
CA TYR A 18 -6.79 2.85 0.76
C TYR A 18 -6.86 3.24 -0.73
N ASN A 19 -7.71 4.21 -1.07
CA ASN A 19 -7.95 4.57 -2.49
C ASN A 19 -6.67 4.97 -3.25
N ARG A 20 -5.68 5.58 -2.58
CA ARG A 20 -4.44 6.07 -3.20
C ARG A 20 -3.15 5.66 -2.49
N VAL A 21 -3.24 4.92 -1.39
CA VAL A 21 -2.09 4.61 -0.52
C VAL A 21 -2.24 3.18 -0.04
N VAL A 22 -1.12 2.47 0.10
CA VAL A 22 -1.04 1.21 0.84
C VAL A 22 -0.22 1.44 2.10
N VAL A 23 -0.68 0.88 3.21
CA VAL A 23 -0.07 1.03 4.54
C VAL A 23 0.09 -0.35 5.14
N LEU A 24 1.26 -0.62 5.72
CA LEU A 24 1.55 -1.80 6.49
C LEU A 24 1.55 -1.44 7.97
N SER A 25 0.73 -2.15 8.73
CA SER A 25 0.65 -2.02 10.18
C SER A 25 0.83 -3.36 10.87
N LEU A 26 1.17 -3.33 12.15
CA LEU A 26 1.01 -4.48 13.03
C LEU A 26 -0.46 -4.93 13.06
N ASP A 27 -0.68 -6.24 13.01
CA ASP A 27 -2.00 -6.86 13.12
C ASP A 27 -2.36 -7.14 14.60
N ASP A 28 -2.12 -6.14 15.45
CA ASP A 28 -2.46 -6.14 16.87
C ASP A 28 -3.34 -4.91 17.21
N TYR A 29 -3.67 -4.75 18.49
CA TYR A 29 -4.48 -3.63 18.97
C TYR A 29 -3.81 -2.26 18.79
N SER A 30 -2.48 -2.20 18.69
CA SER A 30 -1.78 -0.93 18.48
C SER A 30 -1.98 -0.40 17.06
N CYS A 31 -2.15 -1.31 16.08
CA CYS A 31 -2.18 -0.99 14.66
C CYS A 31 -1.01 -0.08 14.22
N THR A 32 0.14 -0.20 14.90
CA THR A 32 1.31 0.65 14.64
C THR A 32 1.73 0.52 13.19
N GLU A 33 1.80 1.64 12.50
CA GLU A 33 2.27 1.71 11.13
C GLU A 33 3.78 1.47 11.07
N ILE A 34 4.19 0.59 10.16
CA ILE A 34 5.61 0.25 9.95
C ILE A 34 6.07 0.51 8.51
N ALA A 35 5.15 0.66 7.56
CA ALA A 35 5.51 1.13 6.22
C ALA A 35 4.34 1.85 5.53
N ARG A 36 4.66 2.84 4.70
CA ARG A 36 3.69 3.60 3.91
C ARG A 36 4.19 3.91 2.53
N TYR A 37 3.34 3.62 1.55
CA TYR A 37 3.61 4.02 0.18
C TYR A 37 3.08 5.43 -0.10
N HIS A 38 3.98 6.28 -0.57
CA HIS A 38 3.67 7.61 -1.07
C HIS A 38 3.73 7.61 -2.60
N ARG A 39 2.61 7.94 -3.24
CA ARG A 39 2.56 8.11 -4.70
C ARG A 39 3.37 9.33 -5.17
N ALA A 40 3.87 9.23 -6.38
CA ALA A 40 4.44 10.36 -7.09
C ALA A 40 3.39 11.46 -7.29
N THR A 41 3.81 12.73 -7.19
CA THR A 41 2.98 13.89 -7.53
C THR A 41 3.62 14.67 -8.66
N LEU A 42 2.80 15.22 -9.54
CA LEU A 42 3.24 16.03 -10.67
C LEU A 42 3.62 17.47 -10.27
N GLY A 43 3.32 17.87 -9.03
CA GLY A 43 3.54 19.24 -8.55
C GLY A 43 2.47 20.25 -9.01
N ILE A 44 1.33 19.78 -9.54
CA ILE A 44 0.19 20.64 -9.91
C ILE A 44 -0.42 21.29 -8.65
N ILE A 45 -0.48 20.53 -7.56
CA ILE A 45 -0.83 21.01 -6.22
C ILE A 45 0.29 20.56 -5.27
N GLY A 46 1.03 21.50 -4.71
CA GLY A 46 2.16 21.25 -3.81
C GLY A 46 3.45 20.79 -4.51
N LYS A 47 4.44 20.37 -3.72
CA LYS A 47 5.76 19.98 -4.24
C LYS A 47 5.70 18.69 -5.06
N LYS A 48 6.38 18.67 -6.21
CA LYS A 48 6.65 17.45 -6.99
C LYS A 48 7.45 16.46 -6.15
N ARG A 49 7.00 15.21 -6.05
CA ARG A 49 7.72 14.12 -5.37
C ARG A 49 7.76 12.87 -6.23
N LYS A 50 8.87 12.13 -6.14
CA LYS A 50 8.96 10.76 -6.64
C LYS A 50 8.15 9.84 -5.72
N ALA A 51 7.73 8.69 -6.23
CA ALA A 51 7.11 7.68 -5.41
C ALA A 51 8.15 7.10 -4.44
N CYS A 52 7.75 6.82 -3.20
CA CYS A 52 8.60 6.16 -2.22
C CYS A 52 7.79 5.22 -1.33
N LEU A 53 8.41 4.14 -0.89
CA LEU A 53 7.93 3.32 0.20
C LEU A 53 8.77 3.70 1.42
N GLU A 54 8.15 4.36 2.38
CA GLU A 54 8.76 4.67 3.66
C GLU A 54 8.62 3.45 4.58
N VAL A 55 9.71 3.03 5.21
CA VAL A 55 9.75 1.84 6.08
C VAL A 55 10.38 2.26 7.40
N ALA A 56 9.73 1.93 8.52
CA ALA A 56 10.21 2.24 9.85
C ALA A 56 11.43 1.37 10.21
N PRO A 57 12.38 1.87 11.02
CA PRO A 57 13.59 1.12 11.38
C PRO A 57 13.32 -0.26 11.98
N GLN A 58 12.24 -0.43 12.76
CA GLN A 58 11.88 -1.74 13.34
C GLN A 58 11.61 -2.84 12.30
N ALA A 59 11.34 -2.49 11.04
CA ALA A 59 11.07 -3.44 9.96
C ALA A 59 12.29 -3.68 9.05
N GLU A 60 13.46 -3.08 9.34
CA GLU A 60 14.67 -3.19 8.53
C GLU A 60 15.17 -4.64 8.42
N HIS A 61 15.02 -5.42 9.49
CA HIS A 61 15.40 -6.83 9.55
C HIS A 61 14.59 -7.75 8.61
N MET A 62 13.49 -7.25 8.04
CA MET A 62 12.59 -8.00 7.14
C MET A 62 12.23 -7.19 5.89
N LEU A 63 13.15 -6.31 5.46
CA LEU A 63 12.90 -5.34 4.39
C LEU A 63 12.53 -6.02 3.06
N ASP A 64 13.14 -7.17 2.75
CA ASP A 64 12.84 -8.00 1.59
C ASP A 64 11.36 -8.45 1.57
N LEU A 65 10.85 -8.93 2.71
CA LEU A 65 9.47 -9.34 2.87
C LEU A 65 8.49 -8.16 2.76
N VAL A 66 8.87 -7.01 3.33
CA VAL A 66 8.09 -5.76 3.20
C VAL A 66 8.01 -5.34 1.74
N ILE A 67 9.12 -5.34 1.00
CA ILE A 67 9.15 -4.94 -0.42
C ILE A 67 8.34 -5.92 -1.28
N LEU A 68 8.54 -7.23 -1.11
CA LEU A 68 7.83 -8.24 -1.90
C LEU A 68 6.32 -8.17 -1.68
N SER A 69 5.89 -8.09 -0.43
CA SER A 69 4.48 -7.98 -0.08
C SER A 69 3.88 -6.64 -0.53
N PHE A 70 4.64 -5.55 -0.46
CA PHE A 70 4.26 -4.26 -1.03
C PHE A 70 3.97 -4.36 -2.53
N ILE A 71 4.88 -4.94 -3.32
CA ILE A 71 4.70 -5.08 -4.78
C ILE A 71 3.39 -5.82 -5.09
N TYR A 72 3.14 -6.92 -4.38
CA TYR A 72 1.90 -7.67 -4.53
C TYR A 72 0.64 -6.84 -4.21
N VAL A 73 0.63 -6.15 -3.07
CA VAL A 73 -0.55 -5.39 -2.63
C VAL A 73 -0.78 -4.15 -3.49
N GLU A 74 0.29 -3.43 -3.87
CA GLU A 74 0.18 -2.26 -4.74
C GLU A 74 -0.32 -2.65 -6.14
N LYS A 75 0.14 -3.79 -6.66
CA LYS A 75 -0.39 -4.35 -7.92
C LYS A 75 -1.90 -4.60 -7.83
N LEU A 76 -2.38 -5.22 -6.75
CA LEU A 76 -3.81 -5.42 -6.53
C LEU A 76 -4.60 -4.11 -6.41
N ARG A 77 -4.02 -3.09 -5.75
CA ARG A 77 -4.63 -1.76 -5.64
C ARG A 77 -4.75 -1.10 -7.02
N MET A 78 -3.68 -1.15 -7.83
CA MET A 78 -3.68 -0.64 -9.21
C MET A 78 -4.71 -1.35 -10.08
N ASP A 79 -4.82 -2.67 -10.00
CA ASP A 79 -5.81 -3.43 -10.77
C ASP A 79 -7.25 -3.08 -10.36
N LYS A 80 -7.49 -2.84 -9.06
CA LYS A 80 -8.78 -2.33 -8.56
C LYS A 80 -9.08 -0.91 -9.08
N GLU A 81 -8.09 -0.03 -9.13
CA GLU A 81 -8.22 1.32 -9.68
C GLU A 81 -8.57 1.28 -11.18
N THR A 82 -7.86 0.45 -11.96
CA THR A 82 -8.11 0.27 -13.40
C THR A 82 -9.52 -0.27 -13.67
N ARG A 83 -9.97 -1.29 -12.92
CA ARG A 83 -11.33 -1.83 -13.05
C ARG A 83 -12.40 -0.77 -12.77
N ARG A 84 -12.22 0.05 -11.73
CA ARG A 84 -13.13 1.15 -11.40
C ARG A 84 -13.20 2.19 -12.52
N LYS A 85 -12.06 2.58 -13.10
CA LYS A 85 -12.02 3.52 -14.23
C LYS A 85 -12.74 2.98 -15.46
N ARG A 86 -12.56 1.69 -15.78
CA ARG A 86 -13.26 1.01 -16.89
C ARG A 86 -14.78 0.93 -16.66
N ALA A 87 -15.21 0.62 -15.45
CA ALA A 87 -16.63 0.60 -15.09
C ALA A 87 -17.26 2.00 -15.21
N ALA A 88 -16.56 3.04 -14.75
CA ALA A 88 -17.04 4.42 -14.90
C ALA A 88 -17.15 4.87 -16.36
N ALA A 89 -16.21 4.45 -17.22
CA ALA A 89 -16.26 4.75 -18.65
C ALA A 89 -17.37 4.00 -19.41
N SER A 90 -17.83 2.85 -18.91
CA SER A 90 -18.89 2.04 -19.53
C SER A 90 -20.30 2.36 -19.03
N GLY A 91 -20.44 2.95 -17.84
CA GLY A 91 -21.73 3.38 -17.29
C GLY A 91 -22.22 4.75 -17.76
N GLY A 92 -21.47 5.44 -18.62
CA GLY A 92 -21.82 6.77 -19.17
C GLY A 92 -22.45 6.72 -20.56
N GLY A 93 -23.37 5.80 -20.81
CA GLY A 93 -24.22 5.80 -22.01
C GLY A 93 -25.48 6.66 -21.79
N PRO A 94 -26.02 7.32 -22.83
CA PRO A 94 -27.11 8.31 -22.74
C PRO A 94 -28.43 7.76 -22.18
#